data_AF-A0AA88XEG5-F1
#
_entry.id   AF-A0AA88XEG5-F1
#
_cell.length_a   1.000
_cell.length_b   1.000
_cell.length_c   1.000
_cell.angle_alpha   90.00
_cell.angle_beta   90.00
_cell.angle_gamma   90.00
#
_symmetry.space_group_name_H-M   'P 1'
#
loop_
_entity.id
_entity.type
_entity.pdbx_description
1 polymer ?
#
loop_
_entity_poly.entity_id
_entity_poly.type
_entity_poly.pdbx_seq_one_letter_code
_entity_poly.pdbx_strand_id
1 'polypeptide(L)'
;MKQSSKDYKKEINKSFEKYQFDMEKELRNKSEVNSRQYWKILNKLNGKNEISEIKASLNDLFEYFKDINQGENNAEEFNIPDDNDDTFDTDILNEAITEKEIDDSIRNLKNNKAKGYDNVSNEYIKYSANTFMPLYLHY
;
A
#
# COMPACT_ATOMS: atom_id res chain seq x y z
N MET A 1 -22.41 1.26 -2.56
CA MET A 1 -20.96 0.95 -2.49
C MET A 1 -20.24 1.46 -1.23
N LYS A 2 -20.38 2.74 -0.82
CA LYS A 2 -19.63 3.28 0.34
C LYS A 2 -19.90 2.56 1.68
N GLN A 3 -21.12 2.08 1.91
CA GLN A 3 -21.48 1.38 3.14
C GLN A 3 -20.89 -0.04 3.21
N SER A 4 -20.98 -0.80 2.12
CA SER A 4 -20.39 -2.15 2.03
C SER A 4 -18.87 -2.17 2.25
N SER A 5 -18.16 -1.13 1.79
CA SER A 5 -16.72 -0.97 2.08
C SER A 5 -16.43 -0.71 3.55
N LYS A 6 -17.27 0.08 4.23
CA LYS A 6 -17.15 0.33 5.67
C LYS A 6 -17.44 -0.94 6.48
N ASP A 7 -18.48 -1.68 6.11
CA ASP A 7 -18.86 -2.91 6.79
C ASP A 7 -17.77 -3.99 6.63
N TYR A 8 -17.18 -4.10 5.45
CA TYR A 8 -16.02 -4.97 5.21
C TYR A 8 -14.83 -4.60 6.09
N LYS A 9 -14.43 -3.32 6.12
CA LYS A 9 -13.33 -2.86 6.99
C LYS A 9 -13.63 -3.14 8.47
N LYS A 10 -14.88 -2.98 8.89
CA LYS A 10 -15.33 -3.25 10.26
C LYS A 10 -15.16 -4.73 10.60
N GLU A 11 -15.57 -5.64 9.72
CA GLU A 11 -15.42 -7.08 9.99
C GLU A 11 -13.95 -7.51 10.00
N ILE A 12 -13.11 -6.93 9.13
CA ILE A 12 -11.65 -7.13 9.19
C ILE A 12 -11.10 -6.69 10.53
N ASN A 13 -11.38 -5.46 10.95
CA ASN A 13 -10.85 -4.93 12.22
C ASN A 13 -11.29 -5.80 13.40
N LYS A 14 -12.56 -6.20 13.43
CA LYS A 14 -13.11 -7.09 14.45
C LYS A 14 -12.40 -8.46 14.47
N SER A 15 -12.15 -9.06 13.31
CA SER A 15 -11.42 -10.33 13.22
C SER A 15 -9.96 -10.19 13.69
N PHE A 16 -9.34 -9.07 13.38
CA PHE A 16 -7.97 -8.74 13.78
C PHE A 16 -7.86 -8.53 15.29
N GLU A 17 -8.75 -7.73 15.89
CA GLU A 17 -8.83 -7.51 17.33
C GLU A 17 -9.06 -8.82 18.08
N LYS A 18 -9.97 -9.66 17.59
CA LYS A 18 -10.22 -10.99 18.17
C LYS A 18 -8.96 -11.86 18.14
N TYR A 19 -8.27 -11.91 17.00
CA TYR A 19 -7.03 -12.66 16.86
C TYR A 19 -5.96 -12.16 17.85
N GLN A 20 -5.78 -10.84 17.98
CA GLN A 20 -4.83 -10.26 18.94
C GLN A 20 -5.18 -10.62 20.39
N PHE A 21 -6.46 -10.51 20.76
CA PHE A 21 -6.93 -10.85 22.10
C PHE A 21 -6.69 -12.32 22.43
N ASP A 22 -7.09 -13.24 21.54
CA ASP A 22 -6.91 -14.68 21.74
C ASP A 22 -5.42 -15.04 21.87
N MET A 23 -4.57 -14.40 21.06
CA MET A 23 -3.12 -14.59 21.08
C MET A 23 -2.47 -14.06 22.36
N GLU A 24 -2.87 -12.87 22.84
CA GLU A 24 -2.38 -12.32 24.11
C GLU A 24 -2.76 -13.22 25.29
N LYS A 25 -4.00 -13.71 25.29
CA LYS A 25 -4.49 -14.66 26.30
C LYS A 25 -3.67 -15.96 26.29
N GLU A 26 -3.38 -16.49 25.11
CA GLU A 26 -2.55 -17.69 24.96
C GLU A 26 -1.12 -17.47 25.47
N LEU A 27 -0.51 -16.32 25.15
CA LEU A 27 0.83 -15.94 25.61
C LEU A 27 0.89 -15.83 27.14
N ARG A 28 -0.08 -15.14 27.76
CA ARG A 28 -0.16 -15.00 29.22
C ARG A 28 -0.29 -16.36 29.90
N ASN A 29 -1.24 -17.19 29.44
CA ASN A 29 -1.45 -18.53 30.00
C ASN A 29 -0.22 -19.44 29.88
N LYS A 30 0.48 -19.42 28.73
CA LYS A 30 1.66 -20.28 28.52
C LYS A 30 2.93 -19.75 29.18
N SER A 31 3.02 -18.45 29.46
CA SER A 31 4.15 -17.85 30.17
C SER A 31 4.29 -18.40 31.60
N GLU A 32 3.15 -18.68 32.25
CA GLU A 32 3.11 -19.18 33.63
C GLU A 32 3.34 -20.70 33.72
N VAL A 33 2.96 -21.45 32.68
CA VAL A 33 2.91 -22.92 32.73
C VAL A 33 4.10 -23.58 32.01
N ASN A 34 4.58 -23.01 30.89
CA ASN A 34 5.63 -23.63 30.09
C ASN A 34 6.43 -22.59 29.29
N SER A 35 7.56 -22.17 29.87
CA SER A 35 8.49 -21.20 29.26
C SER A 35 8.96 -21.61 27.87
N ARG A 36 9.15 -22.92 27.60
CA ARG A 36 9.60 -23.40 26.28
C ARG A 36 8.54 -23.21 25.20
N GLN A 37 7.27 -23.47 25.52
CA GLN A 37 6.17 -23.21 24.59
C GLN A 37 5.93 -21.71 24.39
N TYR A 38 6.05 -20.93 25.46
CA TYR A 38 6.00 -19.47 25.40
C TYR A 38 7.04 -18.92 24.40
N TRP A 39 8.31 -19.30 24.54
CA TRP A 39 9.38 -18.87 23.63
C TRP A 39 9.18 -19.38 22.20
N LYS A 40 8.61 -20.57 22.01
CA LYS A 40 8.27 -21.08 20.66
C LYS A 40 7.23 -20.20 19.97
N ILE A 41 6.19 -19.76 20.68
CA ILE A 41 5.17 -18.86 20.15
C ILE A 41 5.75 -17.48 19.92
N LEU A 42 6.52 -16.95 20.87
CA LEU A 42 7.18 -15.66 20.74
C LEU A 42 8.12 -15.62 19.52
N ASN A 43 8.91 -16.67 19.29
CA ASN A 43 9.81 -16.77 18.15
C ASN A 43 9.05 -16.92 16.82
N LYS A 44 7.89 -17.59 16.82
CA LYS A 44 6.99 -17.62 15.66
C LYS A 44 6.43 -16.23 15.34
N LEU A 45 6.14 -15.42 16.35
CA LEU A 45 5.63 -14.04 16.19
C LEU A 45 6.74 -13.04 15.81
N ASN A 46 7.94 -13.24 16.34
CA ASN A 46 9.12 -12.42 16.09
C ASN A 46 9.82 -12.76 14.75
N GLY A 47 9.37 -13.83 14.10
CA GLY A 47 9.95 -14.36 12.88
C GLY A 47 9.73 -13.41 11.71
N LYS A 48 10.82 -12.74 11.31
CA LYS A 48 11.13 -12.49 9.89
C LYS A 48 10.53 -13.62 9.06
N ASN A 49 9.53 -13.28 8.26
CA ASN A 49 8.74 -14.21 7.45
C ASN A 49 9.60 -15.37 6.92
N GLU A 50 9.55 -16.54 7.58
CA GLU A 50 9.41 -17.74 6.81
C GLU A 50 8.07 -17.52 6.13
N ILE A 51 8.13 -17.02 4.89
CA ILE A 51 7.00 -16.91 3.99
C ILE A 51 6.33 -18.27 4.11
N SER A 52 5.22 -18.32 4.85
CA SER A 52 4.45 -19.54 5.00
C SER A 52 4.28 -20.05 3.59
N GLU A 53 4.82 -21.25 3.32
CA GLU A 53 4.83 -21.86 2.00
C GLU A 53 3.57 -21.45 1.27
N ILE A 54 3.73 -20.71 0.17
CA ILE A 54 2.62 -20.22 -0.62
C ILE A 54 1.74 -21.43 -0.91
N LYS A 55 0.57 -21.51 -0.26
CA LYS A 55 -0.29 -22.69 -0.32
C LYS A 55 -0.89 -22.92 -1.70
N ALA A 56 -0.93 -21.87 -2.51
CA ALA A 56 -1.34 -21.94 -3.89
C ALA A 56 -0.15 -22.40 -4.74
N SER A 57 -0.28 -23.55 -5.36
CA SER A 57 0.64 -23.97 -6.41
C SER A 57 0.51 -23.03 -7.62
N LEU A 58 1.53 -23.00 -8.48
CA LEU A 58 1.44 -22.28 -9.76
C LEU A 58 0.24 -22.73 -10.60
N ASN A 59 -0.18 -23.99 -10.44
CA ASN A 59 -1.32 -24.55 -11.15
C ASN A 59 -2.64 -23.98 -10.62
N ASP A 60 -2.76 -23.78 -9.30
CA ASP A 60 -3.96 -23.17 -8.68
C ASP A 60 -4.12 -21.71 -9.14
N LEU A 61 -3.00 -21.00 -9.28
CA LEU A 61 -3.00 -19.65 -9.84
C LEU A 61 -3.38 -19.66 -11.32
N PHE A 62 -2.82 -20.58 -12.11
CA PHE A 62 -3.13 -20.70 -13.53
C PHE A 62 -4.62 -20.98 -13.77
N GLU A 63 -5.19 -22.01 -13.12
CA GLU A 63 -6.61 -22.34 -13.23
C GLU A 63 -7.51 -21.17 -12.84
N TYR A 64 -7.16 -20.44 -11.78
CA TYR A 64 -7.93 -19.27 -11.36
C TYR A 64 -7.87 -18.13 -12.39
N PHE A 65 -6.70 -17.81 -12.94
CA PHE A 65 -6.52 -16.64 -13.82
C PHE A 65 -6.81 -16.90 -15.30
N LYS A 66 -6.82 -18.16 -15.74
CA LYS A 66 -7.04 -18.53 -17.15
C LYS A 66 -8.39 -18.05 -17.68
N ASP A 67 -9.41 -18.07 -16.84
CA ASP A 67 -10.79 -17.79 -17.25
C ASP A 67 -11.30 -16.42 -16.78
N ILE A 68 -10.52 -15.69 -15.94
CA ILE A 68 -10.91 -14.36 -15.43
C ILE A 68 -11.14 -13.35 -16.55
N ASN A 69 -10.39 -13.47 -17.65
CA ASN A 69 -10.51 -12.58 -18.80
C ASN A 69 -11.36 -13.17 -19.94
N GLN A 70 -11.99 -14.34 -19.72
CA GLN A 70 -12.90 -14.95 -20.69
C GLN A 70 -14.32 -14.41 -20.53
N GLY A 71 -14.46 -13.08 -20.55
CA GLY A 71 -15.75 -12.47 -20.85
C GLY A 71 -16.18 -12.91 -22.26
N GLU A 72 -17.49 -12.90 -22.54
CA GLU A 72 -17.97 -13.00 -23.90
C GLU A 72 -17.16 -12.02 -24.76
N ASN A 73 -16.60 -12.50 -25.88
CA ASN A 73 -15.95 -11.68 -26.89
C ASN A 73 -16.99 -10.77 -27.57
N ASN A 74 -17.71 -9.97 -26.80
CA ASN A 74 -18.25 -8.73 -27.28
C ASN A 74 -17.02 -7.82 -27.36
N ALA A 75 -16.27 -7.99 -28.45
CA ALA A 75 -15.56 -6.89 -29.06
C ALA A 75 -16.60 -5.84 -29.48
N GLU A 76 -17.33 -5.30 -28.51
CA GLU A 76 -17.65 -3.89 -28.56
C GLU A 76 -16.27 -3.26 -28.58
N GLU A 77 -15.83 -2.82 -29.76
CA GLU A 77 -14.84 -1.77 -29.84
C GLU A 77 -15.26 -0.76 -28.79
N PHE A 78 -14.50 -0.70 -27.69
CA PHE A 78 -14.53 0.46 -26.84
C PHE A 78 -14.08 1.57 -27.79
N ASN A 79 -15.05 2.23 -28.42
CA ASN A 79 -14.90 3.58 -28.91
C ASN A 79 -14.60 4.38 -27.65
N ILE A 80 -13.32 4.38 -27.25
CA ILE A 80 -12.78 5.42 -26.42
C ILE A 80 -13.13 6.66 -27.21
N PRO A 81 -14.06 7.50 -26.72
CA PRO A 81 -14.32 8.76 -27.37
C PRO A 81 -12.96 9.42 -27.55
N ASP A 82 -12.68 9.93 -28.74
CA ASP A 82 -11.52 10.77 -28.93
C ASP A 82 -11.76 12.02 -28.08
N ASP A 83 -11.37 11.93 -26.81
CA ASP A 83 -11.52 12.94 -25.77
C ASP A 83 -10.45 14.02 -25.98
N ASN A 84 -10.13 14.32 -27.24
CA ASN A 84 -9.64 15.62 -27.68
C ASN A 84 -10.77 16.63 -27.51
N ASP A 85 -11.28 16.70 -26.28
CA ASP A 85 -12.11 17.78 -25.82
C ASP A 85 -11.16 18.98 -25.71
N ASP A 86 -11.15 19.82 -26.74
CA ASP A 86 -10.49 21.14 -26.77
C ASP A 86 -10.95 22.05 -25.60
N THR A 87 -11.85 21.57 -24.72
CA THR A 87 -12.23 22.22 -23.47
C THR A 87 -11.42 21.78 -22.24
N PHE A 88 -10.47 20.85 -22.37
CA PHE A 88 -9.46 20.67 -21.33
C PHE A 88 -8.64 21.95 -21.23
N ASP A 89 -8.75 22.62 -20.08
CA ASP A 89 -8.05 23.85 -19.77
C ASP A 89 -6.54 23.57 -19.70
N THR A 90 -5.89 23.58 -20.86
CA THR A 90 -4.44 23.35 -21.00
C THR A 90 -3.65 24.39 -20.24
N ASP A 91 -4.23 25.55 -19.95
CA ASP A 91 -3.55 26.63 -19.24
C ASP A 91 -3.18 26.18 -17.83
N ILE A 92 -4.04 25.42 -17.14
CA ILE A 92 -3.76 24.85 -15.81
C ILE A 92 -2.55 23.89 -15.83
N LEU A 93 -2.39 23.11 -16.89
CA LEU A 93 -1.24 22.20 -17.04
C LEU A 93 0.04 22.92 -17.47
N ASN A 94 -0.11 24.08 -18.13
CA ASN A 94 1.00 24.91 -18.61
C ASN A 94 1.43 25.97 -17.58
N GLU A 95 0.72 26.10 -16.46
CA GLU A 95 1.11 26.98 -15.37
C GLU A 95 2.45 26.55 -14.75
N ALA A 96 3.22 27.55 -14.30
CA ALA A 96 4.49 27.29 -13.63
C ALA A 96 4.23 26.63 -12.27
N ILE A 97 5.02 25.59 -11.96
CA ILE A 97 4.97 24.91 -10.66
C ILE A 97 5.26 25.93 -9.55
N THR A 98 4.35 26.00 -8.58
CA THR A 98 4.45 26.93 -7.46
C THR A 98 5.19 26.33 -6.27
N GLU A 99 5.75 27.21 -5.43
CA GLU A 99 6.43 26.80 -4.19
C GLU A 99 5.49 26.00 -3.27
N LYS A 100 4.22 26.40 -3.23
CA LYS A 100 3.21 25.77 -2.40
C LYS A 100 2.95 24.33 -2.83
N GLU A 101 2.86 24.06 -4.13
CA GLU A 101 2.66 22.70 -4.65
C GLU A 101 3.83 21.79 -4.31
N ILE A 102 5.05 22.32 -4.37
CA ILE A 102 6.27 21.59 -3.99
C ILE A 102 6.25 21.30 -2.48
N ASP A 103 5.96 22.29 -1.64
CA ASP A 103 5.90 22.12 -0.18
C ASP A 103 4.81 21.12 0.24
N ASP A 104 3.61 21.22 -0.35
CA ASP A 104 2.52 20.29 -0.11
C ASP A 104 2.90 18.85 -0.54
N SER A 105 3.60 18.71 -1.66
CA SER A 105 4.13 17.41 -2.13
C SER A 105 5.15 16.82 -1.16
N ILE A 106 6.10 17.63 -0.67
CA ILE A 106 7.14 17.21 0.28
C ILE A 106 6.52 16.80 1.62
N ARG A 107 5.51 17.52 2.12
CA ARG A 107 4.80 17.19 3.36
C ARG A 107 4.09 15.85 3.29
N ASN A 108 3.53 15.51 2.13
CA ASN A 108 2.82 14.26 1.90
C ASN A 108 3.72 13.03 1.76
N LEU A 109 5.04 13.20 1.62
CA LEU A 109 5.98 12.08 1.60
C LEU A 109 5.90 11.29 2.91
N LYS A 110 5.83 9.96 2.82
CA LYS A 110 5.83 9.09 4.02
C LYS A 110 7.27 8.82 4.46
N ASN A 111 7.52 8.84 5.77
CA ASN A 111 8.83 8.49 6.31
C ASN A 111 9.10 6.98 6.20
N ASN A 112 10.38 6.59 6.26
CA ASN A 112 10.89 5.22 6.20
C ASN A 112 10.45 4.46 4.93
N LYS A 113 10.30 5.18 3.82
CA LYS A 113 10.10 4.56 2.50
C LYS A 113 11.43 4.15 1.90
N ALA A 114 11.39 3.09 1.09
CA ALA A 114 12.53 2.66 0.32
C ALA A 114 12.99 3.83 -0.57
N LYS A 115 14.30 4.02 -0.61
CA LYS A 115 14.93 5.07 -1.39
C LYS A 115 14.86 4.73 -2.88
N GLY A 116 14.89 5.75 -3.72
CA GLY A 116 15.00 5.61 -5.16
C GLY A 116 16.40 5.17 -5.60
N TYR A 117 16.62 5.14 -6.91
CA TYR A 117 17.92 4.85 -7.52
C TYR A 117 19.02 5.85 -7.11
N ASP A 118 18.64 7.09 -6.85
CA ASP A 118 19.50 8.16 -6.35
C ASP A 118 19.95 7.99 -4.88
N ASN A 119 19.40 6.99 -4.17
CA ASN A 119 19.65 6.70 -2.77
C ASN A 119 19.34 7.86 -1.80
N VAL A 120 18.47 8.80 -2.21
CA VAL A 120 17.96 9.89 -1.37
C VAL A 120 16.74 9.42 -0.59
N SER A 121 16.67 9.73 0.71
CA SER A 121 15.49 9.39 1.53
C SER A 121 14.49 10.53 1.62
N ASN A 122 13.23 10.20 1.88
CA ASN A 122 12.18 11.19 2.09
C ASN A 122 12.48 12.12 3.26
N GLU A 123 13.14 11.64 4.32
CA GLU A 123 13.59 12.48 5.43
C GLU A 123 14.59 13.53 4.95
N TYR A 124 15.56 13.13 4.13
CA TYR A 124 16.54 14.06 3.58
C TYR A 124 15.86 15.16 2.74
N ILE A 125 14.91 14.78 1.88
CA ILE A 125 14.13 15.74 1.07
C ILE A 125 13.37 16.71 1.98
N LYS A 126 12.68 16.20 3.03
CA LYS A 126 11.94 17.04 3.98
C LYS A 126 12.84 17.99 4.76
N TYR A 127 13.99 17.53 5.25
CA TYR A 127 14.92 18.36 6.03
C TYR A 127 15.64 19.41 5.19
N SER A 128 15.89 19.11 3.92
CA SER A 128 16.62 19.98 3.02
C SER A 128 15.70 20.87 2.16
N ALA A 129 14.38 20.70 2.24
CA ALA A 129 13.37 21.37 1.42
C ALA A 129 13.62 22.89 1.27
N ASN A 130 13.81 23.60 2.38
CA ASN A 130 14.07 25.05 2.35
C ASN A 130 15.36 25.44 1.62
N THR A 131 16.38 24.58 1.66
CA THR A 131 17.67 24.82 0.98
C THR A 131 17.57 24.55 -0.51
N PHE A 132 16.81 23.52 -0.90
CA PHE A 132 16.63 23.14 -2.30
C PHE A 132 15.45 23.85 -2.99
N MET A 133 14.60 24.57 -2.28
CA MET A 133 13.44 25.25 -2.86
C MET A 133 13.77 26.14 -4.07
N PRO A 134 14.84 26.97 -4.05
CA PRO A 134 15.24 27.74 -5.22
C PRO A 134 15.62 26.87 -6.43
N LEU A 135 16.14 25.67 -6.20
CA LEU A 135 16.47 24.73 -7.28
C LEU A 135 15.20 24.09 -7.86
N TYR A 136 14.21 23.78 -7.03
CA TYR A 136 12.96 23.17 -7.47
C TYR A 136 12.07 24.11 -8.29
N LEU A 137 12.15 25.42 -8.03
CA LEU A 137 11.37 26.45 -8.74
C LEU A 137 11.97 26.89 -10.08
N HIS A 138 13.23 26.56 -10.35
CA HIS A 138 13.99 27.09 -11.49
C HIS A 138 14.47 26.00 -12.46
N TYR A 139 13.83 24.84 -12.44
CA TYR A 139 14.03 23.76 -13.42
C TYR A 139 12.94 23.76 -14.48
#